data_AF-G4TV81-F1
#
_entry.id   AF-G4TV81-F1
#
_cell.length_a   1.000
_cell.length_b   1.000
_cell.length_c   1.000
_cell.angle_alpha   90.00
_cell.angle_beta   90.00
_cell.angle_gamma   90.00
#
_symmetry.space_group_name_H-M   'P 1'
#
loop_
_entity.id
_entity.type
_entity.pdbx_description
1 polymer ?
#
loop_
_entity_poly.entity_id
_entity_poly.type
_entity_poly.pdbx_seq_one_letter_code
_entity_poly.pdbx_strand_id
1 'polypeptide(L)'
;MSNGLSDYFVVVNGLQDLGNNCIRAWWTGLLPASVVLFNLSRYTYKKVVPKNYRPLSSTFSDFLPLEEAVQLQQLSPTSSIVEAAGNHEDHEAVDNSYAENKTKWNRGVLVLPAVVEFGFWLTWLITHVYHAINNTSGDGSHAPPTYELTKGSLLALSWLYACIRPLFIRKRVLTAPYDLFSLYISMLVVLVINVGAYLFKEYVRGKHGIPETPTSHSQAVAILIHLLCLFILLFATLSLPMNVPPPGVNAEEIGKSVTPEDYTPLWGWITFWWVHPLLKRGTGRTLEEKDVWALSPGLSSKPLFIKFQALLSTLPSFGSPGEDKVTKRRMSLLKQLWKANSLDLILDALLTLTSVIFNYASPFFLKKILDAVSQPSSGAGPVLLSNSDSFSHHLMTLLRNPREIRGQAYVYAFLAFFSSVLKAQSDLQHLWYARRASTRIRSELMAAIYEKSLKRKDFSGSVQKATDDKVKGKGDADAKGKSKDDTKKAGADIGKLVNIMSNDANRVSQTVSAFTMLYAAPLELVIGSIFLYQLLGFSGFAGFVVLIIGSPLNNYLMRRGREIQRAVQEARDKRMKVLNELVSEAKFIKFGASEDKWIEKWFVCVA
;
A
#
# COMPACT_ATOMS: atom_id res chain seq x y z
N MET A 1 -28.61 -29.35 -12.45
CA MET A 1 -27.43 -28.46 -12.33
C MET A 1 -27.50 -27.44 -11.20
N SER A 2 -28.63 -27.29 -10.49
CA SER A 2 -28.76 -26.35 -9.35
C SER A 2 -28.30 -26.90 -7.99
N ASN A 3 -28.18 -28.22 -7.83
CA ASN A 3 -27.85 -28.82 -6.53
C ASN A 3 -26.35 -28.80 -6.19
N GLY A 4 -25.46 -28.73 -7.20
CA GLY A 4 -24.01 -28.66 -6.97
C GLY A 4 -23.53 -27.32 -6.40
N LEU A 5 -24.18 -26.20 -6.75
CA LEU A 5 -23.80 -24.88 -6.24
C LEU A 5 -24.23 -24.67 -4.77
N SER A 6 -25.32 -25.33 -4.34
CA SER A 6 -25.76 -25.34 -2.94
C SER A 6 -24.74 -26.03 -2.04
N ASP A 7 -24.23 -27.21 -2.46
CA ASP A 7 -23.26 -27.98 -1.66
C ASP A 7 -21.91 -27.27 -1.54
N TYR A 8 -21.45 -26.58 -2.61
CA TYR A 8 -20.26 -25.72 -2.51
C TYR A 8 -20.49 -24.53 -1.56
N PHE A 9 -21.69 -23.94 -1.54
CA PHE A 9 -22.03 -22.85 -0.62
C PHE A 9 -22.08 -23.34 0.84
N VAL A 10 -22.55 -24.56 1.09
CA VAL A 10 -22.59 -25.19 2.43
C VAL A 10 -21.19 -25.51 2.95
N VAL A 11 -20.28 -26.00 2.10
CA VAL A 11 -18.88 -26.29 2.51
C VAL A 11 -18.10 -25.00 2.79
N VAL A 12 -18.30 -23.94 1.99
CA VAL A 12 -17.67 -22.62 2.24
C VAL A 12 -18.26 -21.96 3.49
N ASN A 13 -19.57 -22.05 3.72
CA ASN A 13 -20.20 -21.57 4.96
C ASN A 13 -19.72 -22.36 6.19
N GLY A 14 -19.44 -23.66 6.04
CA GLY A 14 -18.86 -24.49 7.10
C GLY A 14 -17.47 -24.02 7.51
N LEU A 15 -16.58 -23.69 6.57
CA LEU A 15 -15.23 -23.17 6.87
C LEU A 15 -15.21 -21.77 7.51
N GLN A 16 -16.30 -21.02 7.40
CA GLN A 16 -16.45 -19.65 7.91
C GLN A 16 -17.21 -19.56 9.24
N ASP A 17 -17.76 -20.67 9.74
CA ASP A 17 -18.42 -20.71 11.04
C ASP A 17 -17.41 -20.73 12.20
N LEU A 18 -16.92 -19.53 12.54
CA LEU A 18 -16.04 -19.29 13.68
C LEU A 18 -16.69 -19.61 15.05
N GLY A 19 -18.00 -19.88 15.07
CA GLY A 19 -18.71 -20.39 16.23
C GLY A 19 -18.29 -21.83 16.60
N ASN A 20 -17.92 -22.63 15.61
CA ASN A 20 -17.47 -23.99 15.82
C ASN A 20 -16.03 -24.04 16.36
N ASN A 21 -15.84 -24.76 17.47
CA ASN A 21 -14.53 -24.89 18.13
C ASN A 21 -13.48 -25.56 17.23
N CYS A 22 -13.87 -26.54 16.41
CA CYS A 22 -12.96 -27.25 15.51
C CYS A 22 -12.39 -26.31 14.44
N ILE A 23 -13.28 -25.57 13.76
CA ILE A 23 -12.89 -24.63 12.70
C ILE A 23 -12.05 -23.49 13.28
N ARG A 24 -12.43 -22.93 14.44
CA ARG A 24 -11.64 -21.89 15.11
C ARG A 24 -10.26 -22.41 15.52
N ALA A 25 -10.17 -23.62 16.08
CA ALA A 25 -8.90 -24.22 16.46
C ALA A 25 -8.00 -24.49 15.25
N TRP A 26 -8.58 -24.90 14.12
CA TRP A 26 -7.86 -25.11 12.88
C TRP A 26 -7.26 -23.81 12.34
N TRP A 27 -8.07 -22.75 12.20
CA TRP A 27 -7.59 -21.42 11.79
C TRP A 27 -6.56 -20.82 12.76
N THR A 28 -6.70 -21.14 14.05
CA THR A 28 -5.77 -20.70 15.10
C THR A 28 -4.35 -21.20 14.89
N GLY A 29 -4.18 -22.46 14.46
CA GLY A 29 -2.86 -23.00 14.11
C GLY A 29 -2.42 -22.68 12.68
N LEU A 30 -3.35 -22.78 11.72
CA LEU A 30 -3.04 -22.68 10.30
C LEU A 30 -2.57 -21.29 9.88
N LEU A 31 -3.22 -20.23 10.37
CA LEU A 31 -2.96 -18.87 9.91
C LEU A 31 -1.52 -18.43 10.27
N PRO A 32 -1.04 -18.54 11.52
CA PRO A 32 0.36 -18.24 11.85
C PRO A 32 1.35 -19.16 11.12
N ALA A 33 1.05 -20.45 11.01
CA ALA A 33 1.92 -21.40 10.33
C ALA A 33 2.07 -21.08 8.83
N SER A 34 1.00 -20.64 8.18
CA SER A 34 1.01 -20.21 6.78
C SER A 34 1.94 -19.01 6.55
N VAL A 35 1.97 -18.06 7.50
CA VAL A 35 2.88 -16.90 7.47
C VAL A 35 4.33 -17.36 7.61
N VAL A 36 4.61 -18.34 8.49
CA VAL A 36 5.94 -18.91 8.64
C VAL A 36 6.38 -19.63 7.36
N LEU A 37 5.52 -20.47 6.78
CA LEU A 37 5.78 -21.17 5.52
C LEU A 37 6.01 -20.19 4.36
N PHE A 38 5.25 -19.11 4.28
CA PHE A 38 5.45 -18.05 3.30
C PHE A 38 6.81 -17.35 3.47
N ASN A 39 7.19 -17.02 4.70
CA ASN A 39 8.47 -16.38 4.98
C ASN A 39 9.67 -17.32 4.70
N LEU A 40 9.53 -18.61 5.03
CA LEU A 40 10.55 -19.63 4.75
C LEU A 40 10.67 -19.93 3.25
N SER A 41 9.55 -20.03 2.53
CA SER A 41 9.55 -20.22 1.08
C SER A 41 10.17 -19.02 0.36
N ARG A 42 9.90 -17.78 0.79
CA ARG A 42 10.56 -16.58 0.26
C ARG A 42 12.07 -16.62 0.49
N TYR A 43 12.52 -17.10 1.64
CA TYR A 43 13.94 -17.21 1.98
C TYR A 43 14.64 -18.29 1.13
N THR A 44 14.06 -19.49 1.06
CA THR A 44 14.59 -20.60 0.27
C THR A 44 14.59 -20.27 -1.23
N TYR A 45 13.53 -19.65 -1.76
CA TYR A 45 13.48 -19.17 -3.13
C TYR A 45 14.63 -18.21 -3.46
N LYS A 46 14.92 -17.25 -2.56
CA LYS A 46 16.05 -16.32 -2.74
C LYS A 46 17.42 -16.99 -2.63
N LYS A 47 17.54 -18.14 -1.99
CA LYS A 47 18.82 -18.87 -1.84
C LYS A 47 19.05 -19.87 -2.97
N VAL A 48 18.00 -20.57 -3.40
CA VAL A 48 18.04 -21.68 -4.38
C VAL A 48 17.98 -21.17 -5.83
N VAL A 49 17.11 -20.20 -6.13
CA VAL A 49 16.92 -19.76 -7.53
C VAL A 49 17.99 -18.73 -7.91
N PRO A 50 18.78 -18.93 -8.99
CA PRO A 50 19.79 -17.95 -9.43
C PRO A 50 19.16 -16.60 -9.81
N LYS A 51 19.89 -15.48 -9.61
CA LYS A 51 19.38 -14.11 -9.88
C LYS A 51 18.78 -13.94 -11.29
N ASN A 52 19.31 -14.63 -12.29
CA ASN A 52 18.92 -14.50 -13.69
C ASN A 52 17.55 -15.12 -14.01
N TYR A 53 17.07 -16.06 -13.20
CA TYR A 53 15.80 -16.78 -13.40
C TYR A 53 14.72 -16.37 -12.41
N ARG A 54 14.77 -15.14 -11.87
CA ARG A 54 13.77 -14.63 -10.92
C ARG A 54 12.85 -13.58 -11.54
N PRO A 55 11.98 -13.94 -12.51
CA PRO A 55 11.06 -12.97 -13.11
C PRO A 55 10.13 -12.37 -12.04
N LEU A 56 9.53 -13.23 -11.19
CA LEU A 56 8.55 -12.82 -10.20
C LEU A 56 9.15 -12.01 -9.04
N SER A 57 10.36 -12.33 -8.56
CA SER A 57 10.94 -11.57 -7.44
C SER A 57 11.48 -10.21 -7.82
N SER A 58 11.79 -9.98 -9.10
CA SER A 58 12.28 -8.68 -9.58
C SER A 58 11.19 -7.61 -9.55
N THR A 59 9.92 -8.01 -9.59
CA THR A 59 8.76 -7.13 -9.54
C THR A 59 8.42 -6.68 -8.11
N PHE A 60 8.68 -7.54 -7.11
CA PHE A 60 8.40 -7.31 -5.68
C PHE A 60 9.66 -6.96 -4.88
N SER A 61 10.71 -6.48 -5.53
CA SER A 61 11.90 -5.95 -4.88
C SER A 61 11.91 -4.43 -4.92
N ASP A 62 12.37 -3.80 -3.84
CA ASP A 62 12.59 -2.35 -3.83
C ASP A 62 13.49 -1.96 -5.00
N PHE A 63 13.00 -1.02 -5.81
CA PHE A 63 13.72 -0.57 -6.98
C PHE A 63 15.04 0.06 -6.58
N LEU A 64 15.07 0.86 -5.52
CA LEU A 64 16.28 1.50 -5.01
C LEU A 64 16.32 1.37 -3.47
N PRO A 65 17.03 0.38 -2.92
CA PRO A 65 17.20 0.25 -1.48
C PRO A 65 18.04 1.42 -0.93
N LEU A 66 17.77 1.82 0.31
CA LEU A 66 18.35 3.04 0.91
C LEU A 66 19.89 3.05 0.91
N GLU A 67 20.51 1.92 1.25
CA GLU A 67 21.99 1.79 1.28
C GLU A 67 22.61 2.01 -0.11
N GLU A 68 22.01 1.46 -1.16
CA GLU A 68 22.44 1.67 -2.54
C GLU A 68 22.18 3.12 -2.99
N ALA A 69 21.08 3.73 -2.55
CA ALA A 69 20.77 5.13 -2.85
C ALA A 69 21.83 6.09 -2.30
N VAL A 70 22.27 5.87 -1.06
CA VAL A 70 23.31 6.68 -0.41
C VAL A 70 24.65 6.50 -1.11
N GLN A 71 25.03 5.27 -1.48
CA GLN A 71 26.25 5.00 -2.24
C GLN A 71 26.24 5.71 -3.61
N LEU A 72 25.12 5.64 -4.34
CA LEU A 72 24.95 6.35 -5.63
C LEU A 72 24.98 7.87 -5.47
N GLN A 73 24.52 8.39 -4.33
CA GLN A 73 24.58 9.81 -4.03
C GLN A 73 26.03 10.27 -3.79
N GLN A 74 26.85 9.47 -3.11
CA GLN A 74 28.26 9.75 -2.79
C GLN A 74 29.24 9.61 -3.97
N LEU A 75 28.88 8.90 -5.05
CA LEU A 75 29.72 8.66 -6.24
C LEU A 75 30.03 9.91 -7.12
N SER A 76 29.89 11.14 -6.62
CA SER A 76 30.28 12.37 -7.35
C SER A 76 31.68 12.89 -6.98
N PRO A 77 32.42 13.50 -7.94
CA PRO A 77 33.70 14.16 -7.68
C PRO A 77 33.59 15.43 -6.82
N THR A 78 32.38 15.92 -6.52
CA THR A 78 32.13 17.09 -5.67
C THR A 78 31.95 16.80 -4.19
N SER A 79 31.96 15.53 -3.77
CA SER A 79 31.88 15.14 -2.34
C SER A 79 33.21 14.65 -1.77
N SER A 80 34.26 14.55 -2.58
CA SER A 80 35.62 14.41 -2.08
C SER A 80 36.18 15.82 -1.85
N ILE A 81 36.28 16.27 -0.59
CA ILE A 81 37.47 16.95 -0.03
C ILE A 81 37.22 17.63 1.35
N VAL A 82 36.00 17.91 1.82
CA VAL A 82 35.89 18.86 2.97
C VAL A 82 35.66 18.29 4.38
N GLU A 83 35.12 17.09 4.64
CA GLU A 83 34.73 16.79 6.05
C GLU A 83 34.90 15.37 6.61
N ALA A 84 35.59 14.45 5.92
CA ALA A 84 35.62 13.04 6.36
C ALA A 84 36.95 12.54 6.98
N ALA A 85 37.98 13.38 7.15
CA ALA A 85 39.33 12.89 7.48
C ALA A 85 39.88 13.31 8.87
N GLY A 86 39.08 13.97 9.73
CA GLY A 86 39.60 14.52 10.99
C GLY A 86 39.26 13.76 12.29
N ASN A 87 38.06 13.17 12.40
CA ASN A 87 37.52 12.67 13.69
C ASN A 87 36.87 11.27 13.58
N HIS A 88 37.12 10.53 12.49
CA HIS A 88 36.30 9.36 12.15
C HIS A 88 36.58 8.11 13.00
N GLU A 89 37.77 8.00 13.62
CA GLU A 89 38.17 6.78 14.35
C GLU A 89 37.55 6.69 15.75
N ASP A 90 37.45 7.81 16.48
CA ASP A 90 36.88 7.82 17.85
C ASP A 90 35.35 7.68 17.86
N HIS A 91 34.67 8.28 16.87
CA HIS A 91 33.20 8.16 16.73
C HIS A 91 32.77 6.77 16.26
N GLU A 92 33.53 6.11 15.35
CA GLU A 92 33.21 4.74 14.91
C GLU A 92 33.31 3.72 16.04
N ALA A 93 34.29 3.85 16.94
CA ALA A 93 34.45 2.92 18.06
C ALA A 93 33.31 3.04 19.09
N VAL A 94 32.86 4.26 19.39
CA VAL A 94 31.74 4.51 20.32
C VAL A 94 30.40 4.06 19.72
N ASP A 95 30.15 4.36 18.43
CA ASP A 95 28.93 3.95 17.74
C ASP A 95 28.81 2.43 17.61
N ASN A 96 29.93 1.73 17.37
CA ASN A 96 29.97 0.27 17.32
C ASN A 96 29.68 -0.38 18.68
N SER A 97 30.19 0.18 19.77
CA SER A 97 29.92 -0.29 21.14
C SER A 97 28.45 -0.08 21.55
N TYR A 98 27.89 1.10 21.28
CA TYR A 98 26.48 1.40 21.52
C TYR A 98 25.56 0.50 20.69
N ALA A 99 25.86 0.32 19.40
CA ALA A 99 25.11 -0.56 18.51
C ALA A 99 25.15 -2.02 18.97
N GLU A 100 26.29 -2.50 19.48
CA GLU A 100 26.40 -3.86 20.00
C GLU A 100 25.53 -4.07 21.25
N ASN A 101 25.58 -3.14 22.21
CA ASN A 101 24.76 -3.21 23.42
C ASN A 101 23.26 -3.15 23.11
N LYS A 102 22.85 -2.24 22.24
CA LYS A 102 21.46 -2.13 21.78
C LYS A 102 21.00 -3.40 21.06
N THR A 103 21.87 -4.00 20.25
CA THR A 103 21.59 -5.27 19.58
C THR A 103 21.40 -6.42 20.56
N LYS A 104 22.23 -6.51 21.61
CA LYS A 104 22.09 -7.53 22.67
C LYS A 104 20.76 -7.36 23.41
N TRP A 105 20.41 -6.13 23.79
CA TRP A 105 19.14 -5.81 24.44
C TRP A 105 17.94 -6.19 23.59
N ASN A 106 17.90 -5.72 22.34
CA ASN A 106 16.80 -6.00 21.41
C ASN A 106 16.61 -7.51 21.16
N ARG A 107 17.70 -8.28 21.10
CA ARG A 107 17.63 -9.75 21.01
C ARG A 107 17.01 -10.36 22.26
N GLY A 108 17.45 -9.94 23.44
CA GLY A 108 16.87 -10.41 24.71
C GLY A 108 15.36 -10.18 24.77
N VAL A 109 14.92 -8.96 24.44
CA VAL A 109 13.50 -8.58 24.43
C VAL A 109 12.68 -9.39 23.42
N LEU A 110 13.23 -9.71 22.25
CA LEU A 110 12.52 -10.49 21.23
C LEU A 110 12.52 -12.00 21.50
N VAL A 111 13.57 -12.54 22.12
CA VAL A 111 13.74 -13.99 22.30
C VAL A 111 13.11 -14.47 23.60
N LEU A 112 13.25 -13.73 24.71
CA LEU A 112 12.77 -14.21 26.02
C LEU A 112 11.26 -14.50 26.05
N PRO A 113 10.37 -13.58 25.63
CA PRO A 113 8.94 -13.87 25.60
C PRO A 113 8.60 -14.99 24.62
N ALA A 114 9.29 -15.06 23.47
CA ALA A 114 9.07 -16.11 22.49
C ALA A 114 9.45 -17.51 23.02
N VAL A 115 10.51 -17.61 23.83
CA VAL A 115 10.92 -18.88 24.46
C VAL A 115 9.91 -19.34 25.51
N VAL A 116 9.36 -18.42 26.31
CA VAL A 116 8.28 -18.72 27.27
C VAL A 116 7.06 -19.29 26.54
N GLU A 117 6.67 -18.63 25.45
CA GLU A 117 5.55 -19.05 24.59
C GLU A 117 5.81 -20.40 23.90
N PHE A 118 6.99 -20.59 23.33
CA PHE A 118 7.39 -21.87 22.74
C PHE A 118 7.35 -23.00 23.77
N GLY A 119 7.87 -22.76 24.98
CA GLY A 119 7.83 -23.71 26.08
C GLY A 119 6.41 -24.10 26.46
N PHE A 120 5.50 -23.13 26.56
CA PHE A 120 4.08 -23.38 26.83
C PHE A 120 3.41 -24.25 25.76
N TRP A 121 3.61 -23.93 24.48
CA TRP A 121 3.01 -24.72 23.39
C TRP A 121 3.64 -26.11 23.24
N LEU A 122 4.92 -26.25 23.61
CA LEU A 122 5.61 -27.53 23.65
C LEU A 122 5.10 -28.41 24.79
N THR A 123 4.93 -27.88 26.00
CA THR A 123 4.34 -28.64 27.12
C THR A 123 2.89 -29.02 26.82
N TRP A 124 2.11 -28.11 26.25
CA TRP A 124 0.76 -28.39 25.76
C TRP A 124 0.73 -29.58 24.79
N LEU A 125 1.62 -29.58 23.79
CA LEU A 125 1.75 -30.66 22.82
C LEU A 125 2.09 -31.99 23.51
N ILE A 126 3.09 -32.00 24.40
CA ILE A 126 3.54 -33.21 25.10
C ILE A 126 2.41 -33.81 25.95
N THR A 127 1.69 -32.98 26.73
CA THR A 127 0.56 -33.43 27.54
C THR A 127 -0.57 -34.01 26.70
N HIS A 128 -0.89 -33.40 25.55
CA HIS A 128 -1.94 -33.91 24.66
C HIS A 128 -1.55 -35.19 23.93
N VAL A 129 -0.27 -35.34 23.55
CA VAL A 129 0.25 -36.59 22.98
C VAL A 129 0.22 -37.70 24.03
N TYR A 130 0.63 -37.43 25.27
CA TYR A 130 0.60 -38.38 26.37
C TYR A 130 -0.84 -38.88 26.65
N HIS A 131 -1.82 -37.96 26.69
CA HIS A 131 -3.23 -38.34 26.82
C HIS A 131 -3.76 -39.12 25.60
N ALA A 132 -3.35 -38.76 24.38
CA ALA A 132 -3.74 -39.50 23.19
C ALA A 132 -3.22 -40.94 23.20
N ILE A 133 -1.99 -41.17 23.69
CA ILE A 133 -1.40 -42.51 23.81
C ILE A 133 -2.10 -43.30 24.92
N ASN A 134 -2.27 -42.72 26.11
CA ASN A 134 -2.83 -43.43 27.26
C ASN A 134 -4.33 -43.73 27.15
N ASN A 135 -5.10 -42.94 26.38
CA ASN A 135 -6.53 -43.19 26.17
C ASN A 135 -6.80 -44.25 25.08
N THR A 136 -5.77 -44.77 24.41
CA THR A 136 -5.94 -45.89 23.45
C THR A 136 -5.97 -47.27 24.11
N SER A 137 -5.68 -47.37 25.41
CA SER A 137 -5.35 -48.64 26.06
C SER A 137 -6.35 -49.19 27.10
N GLY A 138 -7.59 -48.70 27.22
CA GLY A 138 -8.57 -49.54 27.97
C GLY A 138 -9.87 -48.99 28.51
N ASP A 139 -10.27 -47.73 28.32
CA ASP A 139 -11.60 -47.31 28.75
C ASP A 139 -12.12 -46.20 27.84
N GLY A 140 -13.40 -46.25 27.48
CA GLY A 140 -14.06 -45.45 26.41
C GLY A 140 -14.05 -43.92 26.57
N SER A 141 -13.14 -43.36 27.36
CA SER A 141 -12.82 -41.95 27.43
C SER A 141 -12.25 -41.45 26.09
N HIS A 142 -13.03 -40.60 25.41
CA HIS A 142 -12.73 -40.06 24.09
C HIS A 142 -11.28 -39.55 24.00
N ALA A 143 -10.51 -40.08 23.04
CA ALA A 143 -9.22 -39.51 22.66
C ALA A 143 -9.37 -38.01 22.37
N PRO A 144 -8.38 -37.16 22.74
CA PRO A 144 -8.46 -35.74 22.44
C PRO A 144 -8.66 -35.56 20.94
N PRO A 145 -9.58 -34.68 20.52
CA PRO A 145 -9.94 -34.57 19.12
C PRO A 145 -8.71 -34.10 18.32
N THR A 146 -8.52 -34.71 17.15
CA THR A 146 -7.32 -34.54 16.31
C THR A 146 -6.97 -33.08 16.01
N TYR A 147 -7.97 -32.20 15.94
CA TYR A 147 -7.77 -30.78 15.69
C TYR A 147 -6.97 -30.06 16.81
N GLU A 148 -7.10 -30.45 18.09
CA GLU A 148 -6.33 -29.84 19.19
C GLU A 148 -4.83 -30.18 19.10
N LEU A 149 -4.52 -31.41 18.68
CA LEU A 149 -3.15 -31.84 18.45
C LEU A 149 -2.51 -31.07 17.28
N THR A 150 -3.26 -30.92 16.17
CA THR A 150 -2.79 -30.16 15.01
C THR A 150 -2.61 -28.66 15.32
N LYS A 151 -3.48 -28.07 16.14
CA LYS A 151 -3.35 -26.68 16.59
C LYS A 151 -2.07 -26.47 17.39
N GLY A 152 -1.83 -27.32 18.39
CA GLY A 152 -0.67 -27.24 19.26
C GLY A 152 0.65 -27.39 18.51
N SER A 153 0.73 -28.32 17.56
CA SER A 153 1.94 -28.54 16.77
C SER A 153 2.27 -27.37 15.84
N LEU A 154 1.27 -26.82 15.14
CA LEU A 154 1.45 -25.67 14.25
C LEU A 154 1.86 -24.40 15.02
N LEU A 155 1.29 -24.16 16.20
CA LEU A 155 1.66 -23.03 17.04
C LEU A 155 3.05 -23.19 17.66
N ALA A 156 3.41 -24.40 18.13
CA ALA A 156 4.76 -24.68 18.62
C ALA A 156 5.81 -24.44 17.53
N LEU A 157 5.57 -24.88 16.29
CA LEU A 157 6.46 -24.60 15.15
C LEU A 157 6.55 -23.11 14.82
N SER A 158 5.43 -22.38 14.97
CA SER A 158 5.39 -20.94 14.70
C SER A 158 6.20 -20.16 15.74
N TRP A 159 6.09 -20.52 17.02
CA TRP A 159 6.89 -19.94 18.11
C TRP A 159 8.36 -20.36 18.04
N LEU A 160 8.66 -21.57 17.60
CA LEU A 160 10.04 -22.01 17.34
C LEU A 160 10.71 -21.11 16.29
N TYR A 161 9.99 -20.77 15.21
CA TYR A 161 10.47 -19.80 14.23
C TYR A 161 10.73 -18.43 14.85
N ALA A 162 9.83 -17.95 15.72
CA ALA A 162 10.00 -16.68 16.43
C ALA A 162 11.23 -16.67 17.37
N CYS A 163 11.57 -17.78 18.01
CA CYS A 163 12.77 -17.91 18.83
C CYS A 163 14.07 -17.94 18.00
N ILE A 164 14.07 -18.73 16.93
CA ILE A 164 15.27 -18.99 16.11
C ILE A 164 15.63 -17.74 15.29
N ARG A 165 14.64 -17.05 14.73
CA ARG A 165 14.88 -16.01 13.72
C ARG A 165 15.74 -14.84 14.21
N PRO A 166 15.53 -14.26 15.42
CA PRO A 166 16.39 -13.20 15.96
C PRO A 166 17.83 -13.65 16.24
N LEU A 167 18.05 -14.94 16.53
CA LEU A 167 19.37 -15.48 16.87
C LEU A 167 20.29 -15.60 15.65
N PHE A 168 19.75 -16.05 14.50
CA PHE A 168 20.54 -16.30 13.29
C PHE A 168 20.81 -15.04 12.44
N ILE A 169 20.13 -13.91 12.70
CA ILE A 169 20.22 -12.73 11.84
C ILE A 169 20.76 -11.52 12.60
N ARG A 170 22.08 -11.54 12.83
CA ARG A 170 22.83 -10.53 13.60
C ARG A 170 22.56 -9.07 13.18
N LYS A 171 22.45 -8.81 11.87
CA LYS A 171 22.24 -7.44 11.31
C LYS A 171 20.79 -6.92 11.37
N ARG A 172 19.77 -7.79 11.52
CA ARG A 172 18.35 -7.37 11.44
C ARG A 172 17.73 -6.97 12.77
N VAL A 173 18.40 -7.21 13.90
CA VAL A 173 17.81 -6.89 15.22
C VAL A 173 17.95 -5.40 15.59
N LEU A 174 18.61 -4.64 14.71
CA LEU A 174 18.70 -3.18 14.81
C LEU A 174 17.59 -2.48 14.01
N THR A 175 16.95 -3.18 13.06
CA THR A 175 15.84 -2.69 12.25
C THR A 175 14.56 -3.48 12.52
N ALA A 176 13.40 -2.95 12.14
CA ALA A 176 12.13 -3.64 12.33
C ALA A 176 12.05 -4.94 11.49
N PRO A 177 11.92 -6.13 12.12
CA PRO A 177 11.83 -7.39 11.39
C PRO A 177 10.39 -7.61 10.87
N TYR A 178 10.13 -7.25 9.61
CA TYR A 178 8.80 -7.40 8.99
C TYR A 178 8.26 -8.84 9.00
N ASP A 179 9.13 -9.84 8.93
CA ASP A 179 8.75 -11.25 9.01
C ASP A 179 8.17 -11.61 10.38
N LEU A 180 8.84 -11.21 11.46
CA LEU A 180 8.34 -11.40 12.82
C LEU A 180 7.12 -10.53 13.12
N PHE A 181 7.11 -9.28 12.65
CA PHE A 181 5.95 -8.41 12.77
C PHE A 181 4.70 -9.02 12.12
N SER A 182 4.82 -9.55 10.90
CA SER A 182 3.71 -10.23 10.22
C SER A 182 3.21 -11.45 11.00
N LEU A 183 4.12 -12.22 11.60
CA LEU A 183 3.77 -13.37 12.44
C LEU A 183 3.03 -12.93 13.70
N TYR A 184 3.54 -11.94 14.43
CA TYR A 184 2.93 -11.47 15.68
C TYR A 184 1.57 -10.82 15.45
N ILE A 185 1.38 -10.06 14.36
CA ILE A 185 0.06 -9.54 13.97
C ILE A 185 -0.90 -10.68 13.66
N SER A 186 -0.44 -11.69 12.91
CA SER A 186 -1.25 -12.86 12.58
C SER A 186 -1.71 -13.64 13.82
N MET A 187 -0.81 -13.77 14.80
CA MET A 187 -1.09 -14.39 16.10
C MET A 187 -2.01 -13.52 16.96
N LEU A 188 -1.86 -12.19 16.94
CA LEU A 188 -2.75 -11.28 17.65
C LEU A 188 -4.18 -11.37 17.11
N VAL A 189 -4.36 -11.39 15.78
CA VAL A 189 -5.69 -11.52 15.15
C VAL A 189 -6.39 -12.80 15.62
N VAL A 190 -5.67 -13.92 15.58
CA VAL A 190 -6.17 -15.22 16.06
C VAL A 190 -6.47 -15.19 17.55
N LEU A 191 -5.61 -14.57 18.37
CA LEU A 191 -5.81 -14.46 19.81
C LEU A 191 -7.05 -13.61 20.12
N VAL A 192 -7.26 -12.48 19.44
CA VAL A 192 -8.45 -11.64 19.62
C VAL A 192 -9.73 -12.42 19.31
N ILE A 193 -9.74 -13.23 18.25
CA ILE A 193 -10.88 -14.10 17.91
C ILE A 193 -11.11 -15.13 19.03
N ASN A 194 -10.05 -15.73 19.57
CA ASN A 194 -10.15 -16.72 20.65
C ASN A 194 -10.60 -16.11 21.99
N VAL A 195 -10.09 -14.93 22.35
CA VAL A 195 -10.53 -14.15 23.52
C VAL A 195 -12.00 -13.78 23.37
N GLY A 196 -12.40 -13.26 22.22
CA GLY A 196 -13.79 -12.93 21.93
C GLY A 196 -14.71 -14.14 22.05
N ALA A 197 -14.28 -15.30 21.55
CA ALA A 197 -15.03 -16.55 21.68
C ALA A 197 -15.11 -17.07 23.12
N TYR A 198 -14.03 -16.91 23.90
CA TYR A 198 -14.00 -17.26 25.33
C TYR A 198 -14.98 -16.38 26.13
N LEU A 199 -14.87 -15.05 25.97
CA LEU A 199 -15.76 -14.09 26.63
C LEU A 199 -17.22 -14.27 26.23
N PHE A 200 -17.49 -14.57 24.95
CA PHE A 200 -18.85 -14.86 24.48
C PHE A 200 -19.43 -16.11 25.14
N LYS A 201 -18.65 -17.19 25.25
CA LYS A 201 -19.09 -18.41 25.93
C LYS A 201 -19.39 -18.16 27.40
N GLU A 202 -18.54 -17.41 28.09
CA GLU A 202 -18.71 -17.09 29.51
C GLU A 202 -19.96 -16.21 29.72
N TYR A 203 -20.13 -15.18 28.90
CA TYR A 203 -21.29 -14.29 28.93
C TYR A 203 -22.62 -15.03 28.68
N VAL A 204 -22.63 -15.99 27.74
CA VAL A 204 -23.82 -16.78 27.42
C VAL A 204 -24.09 -17.86 28.48
N ARG A 205 -23.05 -18.48 29.05
CA ARG A 205 -23.16 -19.65 29.96
C ARG A 205 -23.36 -19.30 31.43
N GLY A 206 -22.95 -18.10 31.88
CA GLY A 206 -22.92 -17.66 33.29
C GLY A 206 -24.24 -17.58 34.07
N LYS A 207 -25.33 -18.25 33.65
CA LYS A 207 -26.57 -18.39 34.45
C LYS A 207 -27.11 -19.81 34.63
N HIS A 208 -26.48 -20.83 34.06
CA HIS A 208 -26.99 -22.22 34.14
C HIS A 208 -26.54 -23.01 35.39
N GLY A 209 -25.91 -22.37 36.39
CA GLY A 209 -25.71 -22.96 37.72
C GLY A 209 -24.84 -24.22 37.79
N ILE A 210 -24.12 -24.57 36.72
CA ILE A 210 -23.18 -25.69 36.72
C ILE A 210 -21.87 -25.19 37.36
N PRO A 211 -21.32 -25.86 38.38
CA PRO A 211 -20.11 -25.43 39.08
C PRO A 211 -18.97 -25.12 38.11
N GLU A 212 -18.26 -24.01 38.37
CA GLU A 212 -17.03 -23.66 37.68
C GLU A 212 -16.06 -24.85 37.72
N THR A 213 -15.80 -25.49 36.58
CA THR A 213 -14.71 -26.45 36.51
C THR A 213 -13.39 -25.67 36.64
N PRO A 214 -12.41 -26.11 37.47
CA PRO A 214 -11.12 -25.42 37.68
C PRO A 214 -10.28 -25.21 36.40
N THR A 215 -10.72 -25.77 35.28
CA THR A 215 -10.17 -25.59 33.93
C THR A 215 -10.48 -24.22 33.29
N SER A 216 -11.47 -23.45 33.76
CA SER A 216 -11.79 -22.12 33.19
C SER A 216 -10.79 -21.04 33.63
N HIS A 217 -10.47 -20.98 34.93
CA HIS A 217 -9.53 -20.00 35.48
C HIS A 217 -8.11 -20.18 34.93
N SER A 218 -7.65 -21.42 34.78
CA SER A 218 -6.35 -21.72 34.18
C SER A 218 -6.26 -21.33 32.70
N GLN A 219 -7.34 -21.47 31.93
CA GLN A 219 -7.42 -21.00 30.55
C GLN A 219 -7.40 -19.47 30.45
N ALA A 220 -8.10 -18.76 31.35
CA ALA A 220 -8.07 -17.30 31.39
C ALA A 220 -6.67 -16.75 31.69
N VAL A 221 -5.96 -17.38 32.64
CA VAL A 221 -4.57 -17.02 32.98
C VAL A 221 -3.64 -17.27 31.78
N ALA A 222 -3.77 -18.41 31.09
CA ALA A 222 -2.97 -18.70 29.90
C ALA A 222 -3.21 -17.69 28.76
N ILE A 223 -4.46 -17.32 28.51
CA ILE A 223 -4.82 -16.30 27.52
C ILE A 223 -4.20 -14.94 27.88
N LEU A 224 -4.21 -14.56 29.16
CA LEU A 224 -3.63 -13.32 29.64
C LEU A 224 -2.11 -13.28 29.45
N ILE A 225 -1.42 -14.39 29.74
CA ILE A 225 0.03 -14.52 29.52
C ILE A 225 0.35 -14.40 28.03
N HIS A 226 -0.37 -15.13 27.17
CA HIS A 226 -0.22 -15.04 25.71
C HIS A 226 -0.43 -13.63 25.17
N LEU A 227 -1.46 -12.93 25.68
CA LEU A 227 -1.75 -11.56 25.30
C LEU A 227 -0.61 -10.62 25.71
N LEU A 228 -0.11 -10.75 26.94
CA LEU A 228 0.97 -9.92 27.48
C LEU A 228 2.29 -10.16 26.71
N CYS A 229 2.65 -11.42 26.44
CA CYS A 229 3.83 -11.77 25.65
C CYS A 229 3.73 -11.20 24.22
N LEU A 230 2.58 -11.34 23.55
CA LEU A 230 2.37 -10.77 22.21
C LEU A 230 2.41 -9.24 22.20
N PHE A 231 1.84 -8.57 23.21
CA PHE A 231 1.92 -7.11 23.32
C PHE A 231 3.37 -6.63 23.51
N ILE A 232 4.14 -7.30 24.37
CA ILE A 232 5.57 -6.98 24.55
C ILE A 232 6.33 -7.16 23.23
N LEU A 233 6.13 -8.28 22.53
CA LEU A 233 6.79 -8.57 21.26
C LEU A 233 6.39 -7.58 20.15
N LEU A 234 5.10 -7.27 20.04
CA LEU A 234 4.61 -6.29 19.07
C LEU A 234 5.14 -4.89 19.38
N PHE A 235 5.06 -4.45 20.64
CA PHE A 235 5.59 -3.16 21.06
C PHE A 235 7.09 -3.05 20.79
N ALA A 236 7.85 -4.11 21.09
CA ALA A 236 9.28 -4.18 20.79
C ALA A 236 9.53 -4.05 19.28
N THR A 237 8.83 -4.82 18.44
CA THR A 237 8.99 -4.74 16.98
C THR A 237 8.57 -3.39 16.38
N LEU A 238 7.51 -2.78 16.91
CA LEU A 238 6.98 -1.48 16.48
C LEU A 238 7.88 -0.32 16.89
N SER A 239 8.63 -0.47 17.98
CA SER A 239 9.58 0.52 18.49
C SER A 239 10.93 0.49 17.77
N LEU A 240 11.21 -0.56 16.99
CA LEU A 240 12.44 -0.65 16.20
C LEU A 240 12.38 0.30 15.00
N PRO A 241 13.49 0.98 14.66
CA PRO A 241 13.56 1.87 13.50
C PRO A 241 13.46 1.08 12.20
N MET A 242 12.92 1.73 11.16
CA MET A 242 12.81 1.16 9.81
C MET A 242 14.19 0.86 9.21
N ASN A 243 15.10 1.83 9.30
CA ASN A 243 16.48 1.70 8.85
C ASN A 243 17.44 2.33 9.88
N VAL A 244 18.69 1.89 9.82
CA VAL A 244 19.80 2.49 10.57
C VAL A 244 20.53 3.42 9.60
N PRO A 245 20.94 4.63 10.04
CA PRO A 245 21.69 5.55 9.19
C PRO A 245 22.95 4.86 8.63
N PRO A 246 23.13 4.81 7.30
CA PRO A 246 24.33 4.25 6.69
C PRO A 246 25.53 5.20 6.86
N PRO A 247 26.77 4.71 6.66
CA PRO A 247 27.97 5.53 6.74
C PRO A 247 27.87 6.74 5.78
N GLY A 248 28.02 7.95 6.33
CA GLY A 248 27.88 9.22 5.62
C GLY A 248 26.53 9.93 5.77
N VAL A 249 25.63 9.44 6.63
CA VAL A 249 24.46 10.20 7.11
C VAL A 249 24.64 10.50 8.60
N ASN A 250 24.74 11.78 8.95
CA ASN A 250 24.86 12.22 10.35
C ASN A 250 23.55 11.97 11.11
N ALA A 251 23.60 11.17 12.17
CA ALA A 251 22.40 10.82 12.95
C ALA A 251 21.78 12.03 13.67
N GLU A 252 22.57 13.03 14.04
CA GLU A 252 22.12 14.23 14.76
C GLU A 252 21.34 15.23 13.89
N GLU A 253 21.46 15.08 12.57
CA GLU A 253 20.80 15.91 11.57
C GLU A 253 19.41 15.38 11.18
N ILE A 254 19.08 14.16 11.57
CA ILE A 254 17.77 13.53 11.31
C ILE A 254 16.67 14.31 12.06
N GLY A 255 15.67 14.78 11.31
CA GLY A 255 14.58 15.62 11.84
C GLY A 255 14.92 17.12 11.95
N LYS A 256 16.17 17.52 11.64
CA LYS A 256 16.57 18.92 11.47
C LYS A 256 16.70 19.27 10.00
N SER A 257 17.74 18.75 9.33
CA SER A 257 18.03 18.92 7.91
C SER A 257 17.65 17.68 7.10
N VAL A 258 17.79 16.47 7.65
CA VAL A 258 17.51 15.19 6.97
C VAL A 258 16.11 14.68 7.33
N THR A 259 15.40 14.11 6.35
CA THR A 259 14.06 13.55 6.58
C THR A 259 14.07 12.44 7.65
N PRO A 260 13.15 12.47 8.63
CA PRO A 260 13.01 11.40 9.61
C PRO A 260 12.26 10.16 9.06
N GLU A 261 11.66 10.25 7.87
CA GLU A 261 10.81 9.21 7.27
C GLU A 261 11.48 7.83 7.21
N ASP A 262 12.76 7.76 6.80
CA ASP A 262 13.47 6.49 6.60
C ASP A 262 13.95 5.84 7.91
N TYR A 263 14.05 6.62 8.99
CA TYR A 263 14.68 6.23 10.26
C TYR A 263 13.69 6.17 11.43
N THR A 264 12.45 6.58 11.20
CA THR A 264 11.39 6.54 12.22
C THR A 264 11.07 5.09 12.64
N PRO A 265 10.64 4.86 13.90
CA PRO A 265 10.12 3.55 14.31
C PRO A 265 8.98 3.10 13.41
N LEU A 266 8.80 1.79 13.27
CA LEU A 266 7.72 1.21 12.45
C LEU A 266 6.34 1.76 12.85
N TRP A 267 6.08 1.98 14.15
CA TRP A 267 4.85 2.65 14.61
C TRP A 267 4.71 4.07 14.06
N GLY A 268 5.78 4.86 14.13
CA GLY A 268 5.80 6.23 13.63
C GLY A 268 5.60 6.30 12.12
N TRP A 269 6.06 5.28 11.40
CA TRP A 269 5.85 5.14 9.96
C TRP A 269 4.40 4.78 9.63
N ILE A 270 3.84 3.76 10.30
CA ILE A 270 2.43 3.31 10.12
C ILE A 270 1.45 4.46 10.36
N THR A 271 1.70 5.29 11.36
CA THR A 271 0.82 6.39 11.79
C THR A 271 1.17 7.75 11.16
N PHE A 272 2.22 7.82 10.33
CA PHE A 272 2.76 9.09 9.79
C PHE A 272 3.13 10.12 10.85
N TRP A 273 3.44 9.66 12.07
CA TRP A 273 3.80 10.52 13.20
C TRP A 273 5.08 11.33 12.95
N TRP A 274 5.96 10.84 12.08
CA TRP A 274 7.20 11.53 11.72
C TRP A 274 6.99 12.90 11.07
N VAL A 275 5.79 13.20 10.54
CA VAL A 275 5.42 14.52 9.99
C VAL A 275 5.05 15.52 11.09
N HIS A 276 4.62 15.03 12.27
CA HIS A 276 4.13 15.85 13.37
C HIS A 276 5.08 16.99 13.81
N PRO A 277 6.42 16.79 13.92
CA PRO A 277 7.33 17.87 14.28
C PRO A 277 7.30 19.05 13.30
N LEU A 278 7.14 18.77 11.99
CA LEU A 278 7.04 19.81 10.97
C LEU A 278 5.68 20.54 11.06
N LEU A 279 4.59 19.80 11.27
CA LEU A 279 3.27 20.38 11.49
C LEU A 279 3.25 21.29 12.72
N LYS A 280 3.84 20.84 13.84
CA LYS A 280 3.95 21.63 15.07
C LYS A 280 4.74 22.92 14.88
N ARG A 281 5.80 22.90 14.05
CA ARG A 281 6.53 24.14 13.69
C ARG A 281 5.66 25.06 12.84
N GLY A 282 4.96 24.49 11.84
CA GLY A 282 4.05 25.22 10.95
C GLY A 282 2.83 25.84 11.65
N THR A 283 2.40 25.28 12.80
CA THR A 283 1.35 25.89 13.62
C THR A 283 1.83 27.13 14.39
N GLY A 284 3.13 27.21 14.70
CA GLY A 284 3.70 28.31 15.49
C GLY A 284 4.28 29.44 14.64
N ARG A 285 4.78 29.15 13.44
CA ARG A 285 5.32 30.13 12.50
C ARG A 285 5.23 29.67 11.06
N THR A 286 5.28 30.61 10.12
CA THR A 286 5.44 30.32 8.69
C THR A 286 6.74 29.54 8.46
N LEU A 287 6.64 28.46 7.69
CA LEU A 287 7.78 27.61 7.34
C LEU A 287 8.65 28.27 6.28
N GLU A 288 9.96 28.29 6.51
CA GLU A 288 10.97 28.69 5.53
C GLU A 288 11.59 27.46 4.85
N GLU A 289 12.31 27.65 3.74
CA GLU A 289 12.97 26.55 3.02
C GLU A 289 13.93 25.74 3.91
N LYS A 290 14.64 26.40 4.83
CA LYS A 290 15.54 25.77 5.80
C LYS A 290 14.83 24.86 6.82
N ASP A 291 13.52 25.01 6.99
CA ASP A 291 12.72 24.20 7.92
C ASP A 291 12.22 22.90 7.31
N VAL A 292 12.28 22.81 5.97
CA VAL A 292 11.86 21.65 5.21
C VAL A 292 13.03 20.69 5.08
N TRP A 293 12.78 19.42 5.38
CA TRP A 293 13.82 18.40 5.32
C TRP A 293 14.28 18.13 3.89
N ALA A 294 15.57 17.83 3.75
CA ALA A 294 16.13 17.23 2.56
C ALA A 294 15.44 15.90 2.25
N LEU A 295 15.22 15.68 0.96
CA LEU A 295 14.53 14.50 0.45
C LEU A 295 15.32 13.23 0.77
N SER A 296 14.61 12.12 1.01
CA SER A 296 15.23 10.80 1.17
C SER A 296 16.17 10.50 -0.01
N PRO A 297 17.36 9.91 0.24
CA PRO A 297 18.27 9.47 -0.83
C PRO A 297 17.58 8.58 -1.87
N GLY A 298 16.61 7.74 -1.45
CA GLY A 298 15.83 6.86 -2.33
C GLY A 298 14.76 7.55 -3.18
N LEU A 299 14.58 8.87 -2.98
CA LEU A 299 13.68 9.74 -3.74
C LEU A 299 14.44 10.87 -4.46
N SER A 300 15.75 11.00 -4.22
CA SER A 300 16.60 11.99 -4.88
C SER A 300 16.78 11.68 -6.38
N SER A 301 16.82 12.72 -7.20
CA SER A 301 16.83 12.60 -8.66
C SER A 301 18.06 11.86 -9.20
N LYS A 302 19.23 12.06 -8.60
CA LYS A 302 20.50 11.48 -9.07
C LYS A 302 20.54 9.94 -8.92
N PRO A 303 20.37 9.35 -7.72
CA PRO A 303 20.33 7.90 -7.56
C PRO A 303 19.23 7.22 -8.41
N LEU A 304 18.03 7.82 -8.43
CA LEU A 304 16.91 7.33 -9.25
C LEU A 304 17.28 7.31 -10.72
N PHE A 305 17.85 8.39 -11.25
CA PHE A 305 18.20 8.50 -12.65
C PHE A 305 19.30 7.52 -13.08
N ILE A 306 20.36 7.37 -12.28
CA ILE A 306 21.45 6.42 -12.55
C ILE A 306 20.88 5.00 -12.68
N LYS A 307 20.04 4.59 -11.72
CA LYS A 307 19.45 3.26 -11.71
C LYS A 307 18.40 3.07 -12.82
N PHE A 308 17.59 4.10 -13.08
CA PHE A 308 16.64 4.13 -14.18
C PHE A 308 17.33 3.98 -15.53
N GLN A 309 18.46 4.67 -15.74
CA GLN A 309 19.27 4.55 -16.95
C GLN A 309 19.96 3.18 -17.07
N ALA A 310 20.39 2.59 -15.96
CA ALA A 310 20.97 1.24 -15.95
C ALA A 310 19.96 0.16 -16.43
N LEU A 311 18.65 0.35 -16.25
CA LEU A 311 17.64 -0.53 -16.82
C LEU A 311 17.64 -0.54 -18.36
N LEU A 312 18.10 0.54 -19.00
CA LEU A 312 18.18 0.64 -20.46
C LEU A 312 19.40 -0.12 -21.03
N SER A 313 20.48 -0.27 -20.25
CA SER A 313 21.73 -0.91 -20.68
C SER A 313 21.79 -2.41 -20.44
N THR A 314 20.87 -2.98 -19.64
CA THR A 314 20.97 -4.33 -19.04
C THR A 314 20.21 -5.45 -19.76
N LEU A 315 19.74 -5.27 -21.00
CA LEU A 315 19.21 -6.40 -21.79
C LEU A 315 20.30 -6.98 -22.71
N PRO A 316 20.89 -8.14 -22.39
CA PRO A 316 21.69 -8.89 -23.35
C PRO A 316 20.74 -9.49 -24.40
N SER A 317 21.05 -9.27 -25.67
CA SER A 317 20.47 -10.07 -26.76
C SER A 317 21.30 -11.33 -26.87
N PHE A 318 20.68 -12.50 -26.71
CA PHE A 318 21.25 -13.75 -27.25
C PHE A 318 21.14 -13.65 -28.77
N GLY A 319 22.17 -13.09 -29.40
CA GLY A 319 22.32 -13.11 -30.85
C GLY A 319 22.79 -14.49 -31.29
N SER A 320 22.16 -15.04 -32.33
CA SER A 320 22.69 -16.19 -33.05
C SER A 320 24.12 -15.88 -33.50
N PRO A 321 25.07 -16.84 -33.44
CA PRO A 321 26.44 -16.61 -33.88
C PRO A 321 26.45 -16.35 -35.39
N GLY A 322 26.70 -15.10 -35.82
CA GLY A 322 26.90 -14.81 -37.25
C GLY A 322 26.49 -13.43 -37.79
N GLU A 323 25.87 -12.52 -37.02
CA GLU A 323 25.52 -11.17 -37.52
C GLU A 323 26.10 -10.04 -36.67
N ASP A 324 27.05 -9.29 -37.26
CA ASP A 324 27.70 -8.06 -36.73
C ASP A 324 26.78 -6.82 -36.71
N LYS A 325 25.53 -7.00 -36.27
CA LYS A 325 24.65 -5.87 -35.93
C LYS A 325 24.13 -6.06 -34.52
N VAL A 326 24.82 -5.43 -33.56
CA VAL A 326 24.34 -5.22 -32.19
C VAL A 326 23.11 -4.32 -32.23
N THR A 327 21.96 -4.89 -32.60
CA THR A 327 20.68 -4.20 -32.64
C THR A 327 20.17 -4.14 -31.21
N LYS A 328 20.66 -3.15 -30.45
CA LYS A 328 20.32 -2.92 -29.05
C LYS A 328 18.80 -2.68 -28.94
N ARG A 329 18.02 -3.72 -28.61
CA ARG A 329 16.56 -3.60 -28.45
C ARG A 329 16.28 -2.70 -27.24
N ARG A 330 15.99 -1.42 -27.48
CA ARG A 330 15.62 -0.48 -26.44
C ARG A 330 14.29 -0.91 -25.81
N MET A 331 14.24 -1.02 -24.49
CA MET A 331 12.97 -1.16 -23.77
C MET A 331 12.07 0.02 -24.09
N SER A 332 10.76 -0.23 -24.26
CA SER A 332 9.79 0.86 -24.32
C SER A 332 9.81 1.64 -23.00
N LEU A 333 9.72 2.96 -23.07
CA LEU A 333 9.66 3.86 -21.91
C LEU A 333 8.60 3.40 -20.89
N LEU A 334 7.43 2.98 -21.37
CA LEU A 334 6.34 2.51 -20.51
C LEU A 334 6.74 1.26 -19.71
N LYS A 335 7.43 0.32 -20.35
CA LYS A 335 7.92 -0.90 -19.69
C LYS A 335 9.06 -0.58 -18.71
N GLN A 336 9.87 0.43 -19.00
CA GLN A 336 10.93 0.90 -18.12
C GLN A 336 10.35 1.57 -16.87
N LEU A 337 9.39 2.48 -17.03
CA LEU A 337 8.67 3.13 -15.92
C LEU A 337 7.95 2.12 -15.04
N TRP A 338 7.25 1.15 -15.67
CA TRP A 338 6.60 0.06 -14.95
C TRP A 338 7.62 -0.74 -14.12
N LYS A 339 8.73 -1.17 -14.73
CA LYS A 339 9.75 -1.97 -14.03
C LYS A 339 10.45 -1.19 -12.90
N ALA A 340 10.63 0.11 -13.06
CA ALA A 340 11.22 0.97 -12.02
C ALA A 340 10.26 1.20 -10.83
N ASN A 341 8.94 1.21 -11.07
CA ASN A 341 7.96 1.57 -10.04
C ASN A 341 6.97 0.44 -9.72
N SER A 342 7.23 -0.80 -10.14
CA SER A 342 6.24 -1.89 -10.07
C SER A 342 5.83 -2.24 -8.65
N LEU A 343 6.77 -2.20 -7.70
CA LEU A 343 6.48 -2.51 -6.30
C LEU A 343 5.46 -1.53 -5.73
N ASP A 344 5.71 -0.23 -5.87
CA ASP A 344 4.82 0.81 -5.33
C ASP A 344 3.43 0.73 -5.99
N LEU A 345 3.37 0.48 -7.31
CA LEU A 345 2.10 0.34 -8.05
C LEU A 345 1.31 -0.92 -7.66
N ILE A 346 1.99 -2.03 -7.38
CA ILE A 346 1.31 -3.27 -6.95
C ILE A 346 0.84 -3.14 -5.50
N LEU A 347 1.64 -2.52 -4.62
CA LEU A 347 1.21 -2.27 -3.24
C LEU A 347 0.01 -1.32 -3.19
N ASP A 348 0.04 -0.26 -4.00
CA ASP A 348 -1.11 0.63 -4.20
C ASP A 348 -2.36 -0.17 -4.60
N ALA A 349 -2.28 -0.98 -5.67
CA ALA A 349 -3.39 -1.80 -6.11
C ALA A 349 -3.91 -2.76 -5.03
N LEU A 350 -3.03 -3.51 -4.37
CA LEU A 350 -3.43 -4.47 -3.32
C LEU A 350 -4.08 -3.78 -2.11
N LEU A 351 -3.55 -2.64 -1.69
CA LEU A 351 -4.07 -1.89 -0.55
C LEU A 351 -5.42 -1.22 -0.86
N THR A 352 -5.61 -0.72 -2.07
CA THR A 352 -6.91 -0.21 -2.49
C THR A 352 -7.95 -1.32 -2.59
N LEU A 353 -7.61 -2.50 -3.14
CA LEU A 353 -8.53 -3.66 -3.14
C LEU A 353 -8.93 -4.02 -1.70
N THR A 354 -7.97 -3.99 -0.78
CA THR A 354 -8.20 -4.23 0.65
C THR A 354 -9.10 -3.15 1.27
N SER A 355 -8.87 -1.88 0.95
CA SER A 355 -9.71 -0.77 1.42
C SER A 355 -11.15 -0.89 0.94
N VAL A 356 -11.37 -1.22 -0.34
CA VAL A 356 -12.70 -1.41 -0.89
C VAL A 356 -13.45 -2.53 -0.15
N ILE A 357 -12.78 -3.66 0.14
CA ILE A 357 -13.39 -4.75 0.92
C ILE A 357 -13.86 -4.25 2.30
N PHE A 358 -13.01 -3.52 3.02
CA PHE A 358 -13.38 -2.99 4.34
C PHE A 358 -14.42 -1.87 4.28
N ASN A 359 -14.49 -1.12 3.19
CA ASN A 359 -15.53 -0.12 2.96
C ASN A 359 -16.93 -0.75 2.92
N TYR A 360 -17.08 -1.94 2.29
CA TYR A 360 -18.34 -2.69 2.26
C TYR A 360 -18.55 -3.59 3.49
N ALA A 361 -17.51 -3.89 4.26
CA ALA A 361 -17.66 -4.60 5.54
C ALA A 361 -18.47 -3.78 6.57
N SER A 362 -18.35 -2.45 6.55
CA SER A 362 -19.13 -1.57 7.46
C SER A 362 -20.66 -1.70 7.29
N PRO A 363 -21.26 -1.50 6.10
CA PRO A 363 -22.71 -1.69 5.91
C PRO A 363 -23.15 -3.15 6.11
N PHE A 364 -22.29 -4.14 5.85
CA PHE A 364 -22.55 -5.54 6.19
C PHE A 364 -22.78 -5.73 7.69
N PHE A 365 -21.85 -5.26 8.52
CA PHE A 365 -21.98 -5.38 9.97
C PHE A 365 -23.13 -4.55 10.51
N LEU A 366 -23.39 -3.36 9.94
CA LEU A 366 -24.55 -2.56 10.29
C LEU A 366 -25.87 -3.33 10.06
N LYS A 367 -26.02 -4.00 8.92
CA LYS A 367 -27.17 -4.87 8.65
C LYS A 367 -27.27 -5.97 9.70
N LYS A 368 -26.17 -6.66 10.00
CA LYS A 368 -26.15 -7.75 11.01
C LYS A 368 -26.50 -7.27 12.42
N ILE A 369 -26.10 -6.06 12.79
CA ILE A 369 -26.47 -5.43 14.06
C ILE A 369 -27.97 -5.13 14.06
N LEU A 370 -28.51 -4.56 12.98
CA LEU A 370 -29.94 -4.26 12.88
C LEU A 370 -30.81 -5.53 12.89
N ASP A 371 -30.38 -6.58 12.19
CA ASP A 371 -31.03 -7.90 12.19
C ASP A 371 -31.02 -8.55 13.58
N ALA A 372 -29.97 -8.29 14.39
CA ALA A 372 -29.89 -8.78 15.76
C ALA A 372 -30.79 -7.98 16.72
N VAL A 373 -30.92 -6.67 16.52
CA VAL A 373 -31.72 -5.78 17.39
C VAL A 373 -33.23 -5.85 17.07
N SER A 374 -33.59 -6.06 15.81
CA SER A 374 -34.99 -6.11 15.34
C SER A 374 -35.73 -7.40 15.70
N GLN A 375 -35.05 -8.41 16.22
CA GLN A 375 -35.71 -9.62 16.71
C GLN A 375 -36.55 -9.28 17.96
N PRO A 376 -37.87 -9.56 17.95
CA PRO A 376 -38.74 -9.21 19.06
C PRO A 376 -38.27 -9.92 20.33
N SER A 377 -37.90 -9.13 21.34
CA SER A 377 -37.69 -9.60 22.69
C SER A 377 -39.00 -10.20 23.20
N SER A 378 -39.05 -11.54 23.25
CA SER A 378 -39.94 -12.39 24.05
C SER A 378 -40.94 -11.61 24.92
N GLY A 379 -42.16 -11.47 24.41
CA GLY A 379 -43.29 -10.81 25.08
C GLY A 379 -44.65 -11.07 24.42
N ALA A 380 -44.70 -11.47 23.15
CA ALA A 380 -45.94 -11.91 22.50
C ALA A 380 -45.92 -13.44 22.33
N GLY A 381 -46.95 -14.11 22.88
CA GLY A 381 -47.11 -15.56 22.84
C GLY A 381 -47.23 -16.14 21.42
N PRO A 382 -47.13 -17.47 21.28
CA PRO A 382 -47.04 -18.12 19.99
C PRO A 382 -48.35 -17.97 19.20
N VAL A 383 -48.30 -17.26 18.07
CA VAL A 383 -49.32 -17.35 17.03
C VAL A 383 -49.05 -18.63 16.25
N LEU A 384 -49.85 -19.66 16.53
CA LEU A 384 -49.84 -20.92 15.81
C LEU A 384 -50.32 -20.67 14.36
N LEU A 385 -49.39 -20.61 13.40
CA LEU A 385 -49.73 -20.84 12.00
C LEU A 385 -48.93 -22.00 11.42
N SER A 386 -49.73 -23.00 11.03
CA SER A 386 -49.48 -24.14 10.18
C SER A 386 -48.60 -23.81 8.97
N ASN A 387 -47.32 -24.18 9.02
CA ASN A 387 -46.52 -24.63 7.87
C ASN A 387 -45.27 -25.35 8.41
N SER A 388 -45.12 -26.64 8.07
CA SER A 388 -44.15 -27.57 8.67
C SER A 388 -42.69 -27.17 8.46
N ASP A 389 -42.38 -26.47 7.38
CA ASP A 389 -40.99 -26.17 7.00
C ASP A 389 -40.47 -24.88 7.63
N SER A 390 -41.38 -23.94 7.97
CA SER A 390 -41.06 -22.71 8.71
C SER A 390 -41.00 -22.92 10.22
N PHE A 391 -41.66 -23.94 10.74
CA PHE A 391 -41.75 -24.22 12.18
C PHE A 391 -40.39 -24.55 12.79
N SER A 392 -39.54 -25.31 12.09
CA SER A 392 -38.22 -25.69 12.61
C SER A 392 -37.28 -24.48 12.75
N HIS A 393 -37.34 -23.54 11.80
CA HIS A 393 -36.57 -22.30 11.86
C HIS A 393 -37.13 -21.34 12.93
N HIS A 394 -38.46 -21.21 13.01
CA HIS A 394 -39.11 -20.33 13.98
C HIS A 394 -38.93 -20.83 15.42
N LEU A 395 -39.02 -22.14 15.65
CA LEU A 395 -38.82 -22.77 16.96
C LEU A 395 -37.35 -22.72 17.41
N MET A 396 -36.39 -22.89 16.49
CA MET A 396 -34.97 -22.60 16.74
C MET A 396 -34.72 -21.13 17.11
N THR A 397 -35.49 -20.20 16.52
CA THR A 397 -35.36 -18.76 16.81
C THR A 397 -35.98 -18.40 18.16
N LEU A 398 -37.09 -19.05 18.53
CA LEU A 398 -37.75 -18.90 19.83
C LEU A 398 -36.97 -19.55 20.98
N LEU A 399 -36.22 -20.63 20.71
CA LEU A 399 -35.32 -21.26 21.68
C LEU A 399 -33.95 -20.58 21.77
N ARG A 400 -33.65 -19.58 20.91
CA ARG A 400 -32.38 -18.87 20.94
C ARG A 400 -32.35 -17.92 22.13
N ASN A 401 -31.31 -18.03 22.95
CA ASN A 401 -31.16 -17.21 24.15
C ASN A 401 -31.05 -15.72 23.77
N PRO A 402 -31.85 -14.81 24.35
CA PRO A 402 -31.81 -13.37 24.03
C PRO A 402 -30.45 -12.73 24.35
N ARG A 403 -29.67 -13.35 25.25
CA ARG A 403 -28.28 -12.96 25.54
C ARG A 403 -27.31 -13.29 24.40
N GLU A 404 -27.55 -14.38 23.69
CA GLU A 404 -26.72 -14.80 22.55
C GLU A 404 -26.83 -13.80 21.41
N ILE A 405 -28.06 -13.36 21.09
CA ILE A 405 -28.34 -12.36 20.06
C ILE A 405 -27.69 -11.02 20.41
N ARG A 406 -27.81 -10.55 21.67
CA ARG A 406 -27.16 -9.33 22.15
C ARG A 406 -25.63 -9.43 22.11
N GLY A 407 -25.06 -10.59 22.51
CA GLY A 407 -23.63 -10.84 22.44
C GLY A 407 -23.09 -10.80 21.01
N GLN A 408 -23.82 -11.38 20.04
CA GLN A 408 -23.47 -11.33 18.63
C GLN A 408 -23.47 -9.89 18.09
N ALA A 409 -24.44 -9.07 18.50
CA ALA A 409 -24.49 -7.65 18.11
C ALA A 409 -23.25 -6.87 18.58
N TYR A 410 -22.78 -7.09 19.82
CA TYR A 410 -21.55 -6.46 20.31
C TYR A 410 -20.30 -6.90 19.53
N VAL A 411 -20.22 -8.19 19.17
CA VAL A 411 -19.13 -8.70 18.33
C VAL A 411 -19.15 -8.06 16.94
N TYR A 412 -20.32 -7.92 16.32
CA TYR A 412 -20.44 -7.24 15.03
C TYR A 412 -20.10 -5.75 15.13
N ALA A 413 -20.47 -5.06 16.21
CA ALA A 413 -20.09 -3.66 16.43
C ALA A 413 -18.58 -3.50 16.57
N PHE A 414 -17.92 -4.41 17.30
CA PHE A 414 -16.47 -4.43 17.42
C PHE A 414 -15.80 -4.69 16.07
N LEU A 415 -16.26 -5.69 15.31
CA LEU A 415 -15.75 -5.96 13.96
C LEU A 415 -15.98 -4.78 13.01
N ALA A 416 -17.11 -4.06 13.13
CA ALA A 416 -17.37 -2.85 12.35
C ALA A 416 -16.35 -1.73 12.65
N PHE A 417 -16.04 -1.50 13.93
CA PHE A 417 -15.00 -0.55 14.32
C PHE A 417 -13.62 -0.94 13.74
N PHE A 418 -13.20 -2.20 13.90
CA PHE A 418 -11.92 -2.68 13.37
C PHE A 418 -11.87 -2.60 11.84
N SER A 419 -12.95 -2.96 11.15
CA SER A 419 -13.01 -2.83 9.69
C SER A 419 -12.85 -1.37 9.24
N SER A 420 -13.42 -0.42 9.98
CA SER A 420 -13.28 1.02 9.70
C SER A 420 -11.85 1.51 9.92
N VAL A 421 -11.18 1.04 10.98
CA VAL A 421 -9.76 1.36 11.25
C VAL A 421 -8.86 0.77 10.16
N LEU A 422 -9.07 -0.49 9.77
CA LEU A 422 -8.31 -1.16 8.72
C LEU A 422 -8.52 -0.51 7.34
N LYS A 423 -9.75 -0.06 7.04
CA LYS A 423 -10.03 0.76 5.87
C LYS A 423 -9.19 2.04 5.91
N ALA A 424 -9.29 2.84 6.98
CA ALA A 424 -8.58 4.10 7.09
C ALA A 424 -7.05 3.94 6.95
N GLN A 425 -6.50 2.87 7.54
CA GLN A 425 -5.09 2.55 7.40
C GLN A 425 -4.72 2.15 5.96
N SER A 426 -5.53 1.33 5.31
CA SER A 426 -5.32 0.94 3.91
C SER A 426 -5.43 2.14 2.97
N ASP A 427 -6.34 3.06 3.27
CA ASP A 427 -6.52 4.32 2.55
C ASP A 427 -5.27 5.20 2.62
N LEU A 428 -4.73 5.37 3.83
CA LEU A 428 -3.54 6.18 4.04
C LEU A 428 -2.30 5.59 3.35
N GLN A 429 -2.14 4.27 3.44
CA GLN A 429 -0.97 3.57 2.90
C GLN A 429 -0.96 3.54 1.36
N HIS A 430 -2.08 3.19 0.70
CA HIS A 430 -2.09 3.16 -0.77
C HIS A 430 -1.86 4.56 -1.35
N LEU A 431 -2.44 5.60 -0.75
CA LEU A 431 -2.21 6.99 -1.15
C LEU A 431 -0.72 7.35 -1.07
N TRP A 432 -0.02 6.96 0.00
CA TRP A 432 1.41 7.22 0.10
C TRP A 432 2.21 6.51 -1.01
N TYR A 433 1.96 5.21 -1.26
CA TYR A 433 2.64 4.47 -2.34
C TYR A 433 2.33 5.05 -3.73
N ALA A 434 1.08 5.41 -4.01
CA ALA A 434 0.68 6.06 -5.25
C ALA A 434 1.40 7.40 -5.47
N ARG A 435 1.49 8.24 -4.43
CA ARG A 435 2.19 9.54 -4.49
C ARG A 435 3.70 9.38 -4.63
N ARG A 436 4.28 8.37 -3.97
CA ARG A 436 5.69 8.02 -4.10
C ARG A 436 6.04 7.61 -5.53
N ALA A 437 5.27 6.67 -6.11
CA ALA A 437 5.45 6.22 -7.50
C ALA A 437 5.33 7.40 -8.49
N SER A 438 4.31 8.24 -8.30
CA SER A 438 4.09 9.45 -9.10
C SER A 438 5.28 10.41 -9.05
N THR A 439 5.81 10.68 -7.86
CA THR A 439 6.94 11.60 -7.67
C THR A 439 8.22 11.04 -8.29
N ARG A 440 8.47 9.73 -8.13
CA ARG A 440 9.59 9.04 -8.79
C ARG A 440 9.51 9.14 -10.30
N ILE A 441 8.38 8.77 -10.89
CA ILE A 441 8.15 8.84 -12.34
C ILE A 441 8.36 10.25 -12.87
N ARG A 442 7.86 11.27 -12.15
CA ARG A 442 8.09 12.68 -12.52
C ARG A 442 9.60 12.98 -12.56
N SER A 443 10.33 12.64 -11.51
CA SER A 443 11.78 12.90 -11.41
C SER A 443 12.61 12.16 -12.46
N GLU A 444 12.28 10.88 -12.72
CA GLU A 444 12.92 10.02 -13.71
C GLU A 444 12.72 10.58 -15.12
N LEU A 445 11.49 10.99 -15.44
CA LEU A 445 11.17 11.58 -16.74
C LEU A 445 11.85 12.93 -16.93
N MET A 446 11.85 13.81 -15.92
CA MET A 446 12.54 15.10 -16.02
C MET A 446 14.03 14.93 -16.25
N ALA A 447 14.68 14.08 -15.47
CA ALA A 447 16.11 13.81 -15.61
C ALA A 447 16.44 13.18 -16.98
N ALA A 448 15.62 12.22 -17.45
CA ALA A 448 15.81 11.60 -18.75
C ALA A 448 15.62 12.57 -19.93
N ILE A 449 14.64 13.47 -19.83
CA ILE A 449 14.39 14.49 -20.86
C ILE A 449 15.56 15.50 -20.87
N TYR A 450 16.02 15.92 -19.70
CA TYR A 450 17.16 16.84 -19.56
C TYR A 450 18.48 16.24 -20.09
N GLU A 451 18.79 14.99 -19.72
CA GLU A 451 19.96 14.30 -20.26
C GLU A 451 19.86 14.16 -21.78
N LYS A 452 18.65 13.86 -22.28
CA LYS A 452 18.43 13.71 -23.71
C LYS A 452 18.56 15.03 -24.47
N SER A 453 18.17 16.16 -23.88
CA SER A 453 18.35 17.48 -24.50
C SER A 453 19.82 17.88 -24.60
N LEU A 454 20.63 17.58 -23.57
CA LEU A 454 22.07 17.88 -23.60
C LEU A 454 22.83 17.12 -24.70
N LYS A 455 22.33 15.93 -25.08
CA LYS A 455 22.94 15.09 -26.13
C LYS A 455 22.35 15.31 -27.52
N ARG A 456 21.32 16.16 -27.65
CA ARG A 456 20.63 16.40 -28.91
C ARG A 456 21.39 17.46 -29.70
N LYS A 457 21.67 17.20 -30.98
CA LYS A 457 22.17 18.26 -31.88
C LYS A 457 21.06 19.26 -32.14
N ASP A 458 21.34 20.54 -31.92
CA ASP A 458 20.38 21.60 -32.20
C ASP A 458 20.31 21.90 -33.70
N PHE A 459 19.12 21.72 -34.26
CA PHE A 459 18.79 22.03 -35.66
C PHE A 459 17.82 23.23 -35.76
N SER A 460 17.60 23.96 -34.66
CA SER A 460 16.65 25.09 -34.61
C SER A 460 17.02 26.19 -35.61
N GLY A 461 18.31 26.43 -35.88
CA GLY A 461 18.76 27.46 -36.83
C GLY A 461 18.80 27.05 -38.31
N SER A 462 18.78 25.74 -38.64
CA SER A 462 18.91 25.28 -40.03
C SER A 462 17.57 25.26 -40.79
N VAL A 463 16.45 25.30 -40.08
CA VAL A 463 15.12 25.36 -40.69
C VAL A 463 14.77 26.77 -41.15
N GLN A 464 15.19 27.80 -40.39
CA GLN A 464 14.99 29.21 -40.78
C GLN A 464 15.67 29.54 -42.12
N LYS A 465 16.89 29.03 -42.33
CA LYS A 465 17.68 29.25 -43.56
C LYS A 465 17.02 28.64 -44.80
N ALA A 466 16.44 27.45 -44.68
CA ALA A 466 15.72 26.80 -45.77
C ALA A 466 14.39 27.48 -46.14
N THR A 467 13.73 28.14 -45.18
CA THR A 467 12.56 29.00 -45.46
C THR A 467 12.96 30.33 -46.08
N ASP A 468 14.04 30.98 -45.62
CA ASP A 468 14.52 32.24 -46.20
C ASP A 468 15.06 32.06 -47.62
N ASP A 469 15.74 30.95 -47.91
CA ASP A 469 16.22 30.62 -49.26
C ASP A 469 15.05 30.32 -50.23
N LYS A 470 13.91 29.82 -49.73
CA LYS A 470 12.68 29.65 -50.53
C LYS A 470 11.91 30.95 -50.78
N VAL A 471 12.09 31.97 -49.94
CA VAL A 471 11.46 33.29 -50.13
C VAL A 471 12.25 34.15 -51.12
N LYS A 472 13.55 33.89 -51.31
CA LYS A 472 14.39 34.61 -52.29
C LYS A 472 14.40 34.01 -53.71
N GLY A 473 13.84 32.81 -53.90
CA GLY A 473 13.79 32.14 -55.20
C GLY A 473 12.37 31.81 -55.63
N LYS A 474 11.66 32.76 -56.23
CA LYS A 474 10.44 32.46 -56.99
C LYS A 474 10.28 33.38 -58.20
N GLY A 475 11.05 33.07 -59.23
CA GLY A 475 10.63 33.22 -60.63
C GLY A 475 10.33 31.83 -61.18
N ASP A 476 9.18 31.72 -61.82
CA ASP A 476 8.67 30.64 -62.67
C ASP A 476 8.09 29.33 -62.12
N ALA A 477 7.09 28.92 -62.90
CA ALA A 477 6.06 27.95 -62.67
C ALA A 477 6.50 26.51 -63.00
N ASP A 478 5.57 25.59 -62.72
CA ASP A 478 5.58 24.16 -63.03
C ASP A 478 6.43 23.22 -62.16
N ALA A 479 5.75 22.60 -61.19
CA ALA A 479 5.85 21.16 -60.95
C ALA A 479 4.72 20.71 -60.00
N LYS A 480 3.68 20.12 -60.58
CA LYS A 480 2.64 19.37 -59.89
C LYS A 480 3.21 17.97 -59.62
N GLY A 481 3.43 17.60 -58.36
CA GLY A 481 3.71 16.20 -57.97
C GLY A 481 4.63 16.03 -56.77
N LYS A 482 4.12 15.35 -55.73
CA LYS A 482 4.78 14.92 -54.47
C LYS A 482 5.11 16.01 -53.44
N SER A 483 4.11 16.31 -52.62
CA SER A 483 4.32 16.90 -51.29
C SER A 483 3.77 15.97 -50.20
N LYS A 484 4.66 15.31 -49.47
CA LYS A 484 4.57 14.92 -48.04
C LYS A 484 5.54 13.76 -47.78
N ASP A 485 6.81 14.05 -47.46
CA ASP A 485 7.47 13.34 -46.35
C ASP A 485 8.78 13.98 -45.85
N ASP A 486 9.52 14.72 -46.67
CA ASP A 486 10.91 15.09 -46.29
C ASP A 486 11.12 16.54 -45.80
N THR A 487 10.13 17.12 -45.12
CA THR A 487 10.44 18.24 -44.22
C THR A 487 11.08 17.63 -42.97
N LYS A 488 12.41 17.45 -42.97
CA LYS A 488 13.20 17.09 -41.79
C LYS A 488 12.66 17.86 -40.58
N LYS A 489 11.98 17.13 -39.68
CA LYS A 489 11.30 17.68 -38.49
C LYS A 489 12.23 18.68 -37.81
N ALA A 490 11.86 19.96 -37.82
CA ALA A 490 12.49 20.97 -36.99
C ALA A 490 12.65 20.38 -35.58
N GLY A 491 13.88 20.32 -35.07
CA GLY A 491 14.15 19.83 -33.72
C GLY A 491 13.25 20.56 -32.73
N ALA A 492 12.74 19.87 -31.70
CA ALA A 492 11.83 20.49 -30.75
C ALA A 492 12.50 21.72 -30.10
N ASP A 493 11.91 22.90 -30.30
CA ASP A 493 12.38 24.16 -29.74
C ASP A 493 12.56 24.10 -28.20
N ILE A 494 13.40 24.98 -27.65
CA ILE A 494 13.70 25.06 -26.21
C ILE A 494 12.40 25.22 -25.41
N GLY A 495 11.48 26.07 -25.87
CA GLY A 495 10.18 26.25 -25.21
C GLY A 495 9.35 24.96 -25.20
N LYS A 496 9.37 24.20 -26.30
CA LYS A 496 8.70 22.89 -26.38
C LYS A 496 9.35 21.86 -25.46
N LEU A 497 10.68 21.87 -25.33
CA LEU A 497 11.41 20.99 -24.42
C LEU A 497 11.04 21.29 -22.96
N VAL A 498 11.06 22.56 -22.55
CA VAL A 498 10.68 22.99 -21.20
C VAL A 498 9.23 22.62 -20.89
N ASN A 499 8.31 22.79 -21.84
CA ASN A 499 6.92 22.36 -21.68
C ASN A 499 6.80 20.83 -21.50
N ILE A 500 7.52 20.03 -22.30
CA ILE A 500 7.55 18.56 -22.16
C ILE A 500 8.13 18.17 -20.77
N MET A 501 9.17 18.87 -20.32
CA MET A 501 9.86 18.67 -19.04
C MET A 501 9.17 19.35 -17.84
N SER A 502 7.99 19.93 -17.97
CA SER A 502 7.31 20.53 -16.80
C SER A 502 5.85 20.14 -16.79
N ASN A 503 5.17 20.26 -17.92
CA ASN A 503 3.77 19.95 -18.04
C ASN A 503 3.53 18.48 -18.38
N ASP A 504 4.17 17.94 -19.43
CA ASP A 504 3.83 16.59 -19.89
C ASP A 504 4.26 15.51 -18.90
N ALA A 505 5.49 15.57 -18.40
CA ALA A 505 5.95 14.60 -17.40
C ALA A 505 5.22 14.73 -16.06
N ASN A 506 4.74 15.93 -15.69
CA ASN A 506 3.86 16.09 -14.53
C ASN A 506 2.47 15.48 -14.79
N ARG A 507 1.89 15.67 -15.98
CA ARG A 507 0.62 15.03 -16.37
C ARG A 507 0.72 13.51 -16.36
N VAL A 508 1.82 12.94 -16.86
CA VAL A 508 2.07 11.49 -16.81
C VAL A 508 2.12 11.00 -15.37
N SER A 509 2.88 11.68 -14.50
CA SER A 509 2.96 11.37 -13.07
C SER A 509 1.60 11.44 -12.37
N GLN A 510 0.82 12.49 -12.62
CA GLN A 510 -0.53 12.64 -12.07
C GLN A 510 -1.48 11.55 -12.57
N THR A 511 -1.37 11.17 -13.85
CA THR A 511 -2.18 10.08 -14.44
C THR A 511 -1.90 8.75 -13.74
N VAL A 512 -0.63 8.48 -13.39
CA VAL A 512 -0.27 7.28 -12.63
C VAL A 512 -0.91 7.28 -11.25
N SER A 513 -0.94 8.43 -10.55
CA SER A 513 -1.67 8.55 -9.28
C SER A 513 -3.18 8.33 -9.43
N ALA A 514 -3.76 8.77 -10.56
CA ALA A 514 -5.19 8.63 -10.86
C ALA A 514 -5.57 7.22 -11.34
N PHE A 515 -4.58 6.39 -11.70
CA PHE A 515 -4.79 5.02 -12.17
C PHE A 515 -5.42 4.13 -11.09
N THR A 516 -5.32 4.54 -9.82
CA THR A 516 -6.04 3.94 -8.68
C THR A 516 -7.52 3.73 -8.93
N MET A 517 -8.17 4.76 -9.50
CA MET A 517 -9.60 4.75 -9.80
C MET A 517 -9.97 3.70 -10.86
N LEU A 518 -9.03 3.35 -11.75
CA LEU A 518 -9.29 2.40 -12.84
C LEU A 518 -9.57 0.99 -12.33
N TYR A 519 -8.87 0.55 -11.29
CA TYR A 519 -9.08 -0.78 -10.70
C TYR A 519 -10.01 -0.74 -9.48
N ALA A 520 -10.12 0.38 -8.76
CA ALA A 520 -11.04 0.53 -7.63
C ALA A 520 -12.51 0.53 -8.09
N ALA A 521 -12.85 1.32 -9.10
CA ALA A 521 -14.25 1.51 -9.51
C ALA A 521 -14.94 0.22 -10.01
N PRO A 522 -14.31 -0.63 -10.85
CA PRO A 522 -14.91 -1.92 -11.22
C PRO A 522 -15.13 -2.84 -10.03
N LEU A 523 -14.18 -2.88 -9.08
CA LEU A 523 -14.30 -3.71 -7.89
C LEU A 523 -15.47 -3.22 -7.01
N GLU A 524 -15.57 -1.90 -6.76
CA GLU A 524 -16.67 -1.31 -6.01
C GLU A 524 -18.03 -1.61 -6.65
N LEU A 525 -18.12 -1.51 -7.98
CA LEU A 525 -19.33 -1.83 -8.72
C LEU A 525 -19.71 -3.31 -8.55
N VAL A 526 -18.75 -4.23 -8.62
CA VAL A 526 -19.00 -5.67 -8.45
C VAL A 526 -19.45 -5.98 -7.02
N ILE A 527 -18.69 -5.56 -6.00
CA ILE A 527 -19.00 -5.85 -4.60
C ILE A 527 -20.32 -5.18 -4.19
N GLY A 528 -20.50 -3.91 -4.57
CA GLY A 528 -21.73 -3.17 -4.32
C GLY A 528 -22.95 -3.81 -4.99
N SER A 529 -22.83 -4.30 -6.22
CA SER A 529 -23.92 -5.00 -6.92
C SER A 529 -24.29 -6.31 -6.24
N ILE A 530 -23.29 -7.10 -5.80
CA ILE A 530 -23.53 -8.34 -5.04
C ILE A 530 -24.25 -8.03 -3.73
N PHE A 531 -23.79 -7.01 -2.99
CA PHE A 531 -24.42 -6.59 -1.73
C PHE A 531 -25.86 -6.11 -1.92
N LEU A 532 -26.09 -5.31 -2.95
CA LEU A 532 -27.41 -4.77 -3.27
C LEU A 532 -28.39 -5.90 -3.64
N TYR A 533 -27.93 -6.88 -4.42
CA TYR A 533 -28.72 -8.07 -4.76
C TYR A 533 -29.08 -8.88 -3.50
N GLN A 534 -28.14 -9.05 -2.56
CA GLN A 534 -28.40 -9.75 -1.30
C GLN A 534 -29.35 -8.99 -0.35
N LEU A 535 -29.50 -7.67 -0.51
CA LEU A 535 -30.36 -6.83 0.31
C LEU A 535 -31.79 -6.73 -0.23
N LEU A 536 -31.93 -6.46 -1.54
CA LEU A 536 -33.21 -6.08 -2.17
C LEU A 536 -33.60 -6.99 -3.34
N GLY A 537 -32.77 -7.96 -3.71
CA GLY A 537 -32.96 -8.80 -4.89
C GLY A 537 -32.88 -7.99 -6.19
N PHE A 538 -33.64 -8.40 -7.21
CA PHE A 538 -33.64 -7.75 -8.52
C PHE A 538 -34.19 -6.31 -8.50
N SER A 539 -35.02 -5.96 -7.51
CA SER A 539 -35.60 -4.61 -7.40
C SER A 539 -34.53 -3.52 -7.21
N GLY A 540 -33.42 -3.84 -6.55
CA GLY A 540 -32.30 -2.91 -6.34
C GLY A 540 -31.64 -2.43 -7.64
N PHE A 541 -31.72 -3.20 -8.73
CA PHE A 541 -31.08 -2.86 -10.00
C PHE A 541 -31.84 -1.81 -10.82
N ALA A 542 -33.08 -1.46 -10.44
CA ALA A 542 -33.83 -0.37 -11.10
C ALA A 542 -33.05 0.95 -11.06
N GLY A 543 -32.30 1.22 -9.99
CA GLY A 543 -31.43 2.39 -9.87
C GLY A 543 -30.30 2.43 -10.91
N PHE A 544 -29.72 1.28 -11.27
CA PHE A 544 -28.68 1.24 -12.32
C PHE A 544 -29.23 1.62 -13.69
N VAL A 545 -30.46 1.23 -14.00
CA VAL A 545 -31.13 1.62 -15.25
C VAL A 545 -31.27 3.15 -15.32
N VAL A 546 -31.69 3.78 -14.21
CA VAL A 546 -31.79 5.25 -14.12
C VAL A 546 -30.42 5.91 -14.30
N LEU A 547 -29.35 5.36 -13.69
CA LEU A 547 -27.99 5.88 -13.84
C LEU A 547 -27.47 5.76 -15.29
N ILE A 548 -27.77 4.64 -15.97
CA ILE A 548 -27.40 4.43 -17.37
C ILE A 548 -28.12 5.44 -18.26
N ILE A 549 -29.41 5.66 -18.03
CA ILE A 549 -30.22 6.65 -18.78
C ILE A 549 -29.73 8.09 -18.50
N GLY A 550 -29.26 8.37 -17.28
CA GLY A 550 -28.69 9.67 -16.90
C GLY A 550 -27.25 9.91 -17.42
N SER A 551 -26.51 8.86 -17.75
CA SER A 551 -25.10 8.96 -18.19
C SER A 551 -24.90 9.78 -19.49
N PRO A 552 -25.75 9.66 -20.54
CA PRO A 552 -25.72 10.54 -21.70
C PRO A 552 -25.79 12.02 -21.35
N LEU A 553 -26.64 12.40 -20.40
CA LEU A 553 -26.78 13.78 -19.95
C LEU A 553 -25.48 14.25 -19.26
N ASN A 554 -24.93 13.44 -18.35
CA ASN A 554 -23.65 13.76 -17.70
C ASN A 554 -22.51 13.92 -18.72
N ASN A 555 -22.42 13.02 -19.71
CA ASN A 555 -21.44 13.10 -20.80
C ASN A 555 -21.62 14.35 -21.66
N TYR A 556 -22.86 14.74 -21.96
CA TYR A 556 -23.16 15.96 -22.70
C TYR A 556 -22.71 17.20 -21.91
N LEU A 557 -23.08 17.29 -20.62
CA LEU A 557 -22.66 18.37 -19.72
C LEU A 557 -21.12 18.45 -19.61
N MET A 558 -20.43 17.32 -19.49
CA MET A 558 -18.96 17.28 -19.48
C MET A 558 -18.34 17.72 -20.81
N ARG A 559 -18.92 17.35 -21.96
CA ARG A 559 -18.45 17.81 -23.28
C ARG A 559 -18.61 19.32 -23.40
N ARG A 560 -19.80 19.84 -23.08
CA ARG A 560 -20.08 21.27 -23.11
C ARG A 560 -19.19 22.05 -22.14
N GLY A 561 -19.01 21.54 -20.93
CA GLY A 561 -18.09 22.13 -19.95
C GLY A 561 -16.65 22.20 -20.46
N ARG A 562 -16.16 21.16 -21.15
CA ARG A 562 -14.83 21.18 -21.78
C ARG A 562 -14.72 22.20 -22.92
N GLU A 563 -15.76 22.37 -23.73
CA GLU A 563 -15.79 23.39 -24.79
C GLU A 563 -15.74 24.80 -24.20
N ILE A 564 -16.57 25.07 -23.19
CA ILE A 564 -16.59 26.36 -22.49
C ILE A 564 -15.22 26.62 -21.83
N GLN A 565 -14.67 25.63 -21.13
CA GLN A 565 -13.35 25.74 -20.51
C GLN A 565 -12.27 26.06 -21.54
N ARG A 566 -12.32 25.46 -22.74
CA ARG A 566 -11.38 25.77 -23.83
C ARG A 566 -11.55 27.21 -24.31
N ALA A 567 -12.77 27.66 -24.59
CA ALA A 567 -13.03 29.03 -25.01
C ALA A 567 -12.58 30.05 -23.96
N VAL A 568 -12.80 29.78 -22.67
CA VAL A 568 -12.32 30.62 -21.55
C VAL A 568 -10.80 30.66 -21.49
N GLN A 569 -10.11 29.53 -21.67
CA GLN A 569 -8.64 29.51 -21.69
C GLN A 569 -8.08 30.28 -22.89
N GLU A 570 -8.68 30.14 -24.08
CA GLU A 570 -8.28 30.90 -25.28
C GLU A 570 -8.47 32.42 -25.09
N ALA A 571 -9.59 32.84 -24.49
CA ALA A 571 -9.82 34.25 -24.15
C ALA A 571 -8.82 34.76 -23.11
N ARG A 572 -8.53 33.95 -22.08
CA ARG A 572 -7.52 34.27 -21.05
C ARG A 572 -6.12 34.43 -21.65
N ASP A 573 -5.74 33.57 -22.58
CA ASP A 573 -4.45 33.64 -23.27
C ASP A 573 -4.33 34.91 -24.12
N LYS A 574 -5.38 35.28 -24.88
CA LYS A 574 -5.45 36.54 -25.63
C LYS A 574 -5.30 37.76 -24.70
N ARG A 575 -6.05 37.77 -23.58
CA ARG A 575 -5.96 38.83 -22.56
C ARG A 575 -4.54 38.93 -21.98
N MET A 576 -3.95 37.81 -21.61
CA MET A 576 -2.60 37.79 -21.02
C MET A 576 -1.55 38.27 -22.02
N LYS A 577 -1.72 37.96 -23.32
CA LYS A 577 -0.86 38.48 -24.37
C LYS A 577 -0.92 40.01 -24.47
N VAL A 578 -2.11 40.60 -24.52
CA VAL A 578 -2.27 42.07 -24.55
C VAL A 578 -1.71 42.71 -23.27
N LEU A 579 -1.92 42.09 -22.12
CA LEU A 579 -1.36 42.56 -20.85
C LEU A 579 0.18 42.53 -20.86
N ASN A 580 0.79 41.47 -21.39
CA ASN A 580 2.24 41.37 -21.51
C ASN A 580 2.80 42.43 -22.47
N GLU A 581 2.15 42.67 -23.62
CA GLU A 581 2.52 43.75 -24.55
C GLU A 581 2.43 45.14 -23.88
N LEU A 582 1.35 45.39 -23.13
CA LEU A 582 1.17 46.63 -22.38
C LEU A 582 2.27 46.83 -21.33
N VAL A 583 2.61 45.79 -20.58
CA VAL A 583 3.62 45.87 -19.51
C VAL A 583 5.03 46.00 -20.09
N SER A 584 5.35 45.28 -21.17
CA SER A 584 6.68 45.36 -21.80
C SER A 584 6.93 46.73 -22.43
N GLU A 585 5.89 47.33 -23.03
CA GLU A 585 5.98 48.63 -23.72
C GLU A 585 5.46 49.81 -22.87
N ALA A 586 5.31 49.62 -21.55
CA ALA A 586 4.66 50.58 -20.67
C ALA A 586 5.27 51.99 -20.74
N LYS A 587 6.58 52.10 -20.95
CA LYS A 587 7.29 53.38 -21.08
C LYS A 587 6.87 54.13 -22.35
N PHE A 588 6.81 53.45 -23.50
CA PHE A 588 6.37 54.05 -24.76
C PHE A 588 4.89 54.44 -24.71
N ILE A 589 4.05 53.58 -24.13
CA ILE A 589 2.61 53.83 -23.98
C ILE A 589 2.36 55.10 -23.16
N LYS A 590 3.09 55.27 -22.04
CA LYS A 590 3.01 56.47 -21.18
C LYS A 590 3.52 57.73 -21.86
N PHE A 591 4.65 57.66 -22.60
CA PHE A 591 5.12 58.80 -23.37
C PHE A 591 4.13 59.24 -24.45
N GLY A 592 3.40 58.28 -25.02
CA GLY A 592 2.34 58.53 -26.00
C GLY A 592 0.98 58.90 -25.41
N ALA A 593 0.84 59.01 -24.07
CA ALA A 593 -0.43 59.26 -23.38
C ALA A 593 -1.59 58.40 -23.91
N SER A 594 -1.31 57.12 -24.16
CA SER A 594 -2.24 56.19 -24.84
C SER A 594 -2.72 55.05 -23.93
N GLU A 595 -2.44 55.13 -22.62
CA GLU A 595 -2.87 54.13 -21.64
C GLU A 595 -4.36 53.78 -21.72
N ASP A 596 -5.25 54.78 -21.82
CA ASP A 596 -6.70 54.55 -21.84
C ASP A 596 -7.14 53.66 -23.01
N LYS A 597 -6.54 53.85 -24.19
CA LYS A 597 -6.82 53.02 -25.38
C LYS A 597 -6.34 51.58 -25.20
N TRP A 598 -5.21 51.39 -24.54
CA TRP A 598 -4.69 50.06 -24.25
C TRP A 598 -5.48 49.35 -23.15
N ILE A 599 -5.94 50.09 -22.14
CA ILE A 599 -6.84 49.60 -21.09
C ILE A 599 -8.18 49.17 -21.70
N GLU A 600 -8.75 49.99 -22.58
CA GLU A 600 -9.98 49.63 -23.32
C GLU A 600 -9.78 48.37 -24.17
N LYS A 601 -8.69 48.28 -24.95
CA LYS A 601 -8.34 47.07 -25.72
C LYS A 601 -8.22 45.83 -24.82
N TRP A 602 -7.73 45.99 -23.60
CA TRP A 602 -7.64 44.89 -22.62
C TRP A 602 -9.02 44.47 -22.10
N PHE A 603 -9.92 45.41 -21.80
CA PHE A 603 -11.30 45.12 -21.39
C PHE A 603 -12.11 44.46 -22.51
N VAL A 604 -11.92 44.87 -23.76
CA VAL A 604 -12.62 44.27 -24.92
C VAL A 604 -12.18 42.82 -25.15
N CYS A 605 -10.96 42.44 -24.79
CA CYS A 605 -10.53 41.04 -24.83
C CYS A 605 -11.23 40.15 -23.77
N VAL A 606 -12.01 40.73 -22.84
CA VAL A 606 -12.75 40.04 -21.78
C VAL A 606 -14.22 39.81 -22.14
N ALA A 607 -14.80 40.68 -22.98
CA ALA A 607 -16.18 40.58 -23.47
C ALA A 607 -16.26 39.67 -24.70
#